data_AF-A0A074WTZ7-F1
#
_entry.id   AF-A0A074WTZ7-F1
#
_cell.length_a   1.000
_cell.length_b   1.000
_cell.length_c   1.000
_cell.angle_alpha   90.00
_cell.angle_beta   90.00
_cell.angle_gamma   90.00
#
_symmetry.space_group_name_H-M   'P 1'
#
loop_
_entity.id
_entity.type
_entity.pdbx_description
1 polymer ?
#
loop_
_entity_poly.entity_id
_entity_poly.type
_entity_poly.pdbx_seq_one_letter_code
_entity_poly.pdbx_strand_id
1 'polypeptide(L)'
;MASTIPHLRFHLYMIGTLTEYDFLAAYDPATLNLEQQEYLTERVETLALEARIRSTLPYDVQRQIHRHVLRDAEPIDITNLVNHIAPSYYTDPHAKFDYWRYTPFVYPTDNIHDAVMSSNALEFVEDVLLNPDHMARLHTLDPPKQITHEILIHWDFAPNFLPEISLPNIDALFDLLGVLDGDVDRIRLEFLFKDSRVIYSRDPTTKEEIAPNNQGRLRIMKAKMLDLLQTAMAAYRDFFHAPHRVTSATAFGLHMNTYRITNPMATNDILHMRARDWLADHCCDLFDSMWDTYRRRSGFVKYHMLQAFKMDQVYYDRDLDVHEYIQRGLGIPFLPMPKDVYF
;
A
#
# COMPACT_ATOMS: atom_id res chain seq x y z
N MET A 1 7.89 -29.24 -41.43
CA MET A 1 7.16 -28.28 -42.28
C MET A 1 7.07 -26.97 -41.51
N ALA A 2 7.65 -25.90 -42.05
CA ALA A 2 7.70 -24.60 -41.40
C ALA A 2 6.29 -24.01 -41.25
N SER A 3 5.71 -24.09 -40.05
CA SER A 3 4.58 -23.25 -39.67
C SER A 3 5.15 -21.89 -39.28
N THR A 4 5.22 -20.98 -40.24
CA THR A 4 5.66 -19.59 -40.02
C THR A 4 4.68 -18.91 -39.08
N ILE A 5 5.11 -18.66 -37.83
CA ILE A 5 4.39 -17.79 -36.90
C ILE A 5 4.43 -16.38 -37.51
N PRO A 6 3.30 -15.79 -37.90
CA PRO A 6 3.28 -14.44 -38.43
C PRO A 6 3.87 -13.48 -37.39
N HIS A 7 4.80 -12.62 -37.80
CA HIS A 7 5.44 -11.65 -36.90
C HIS A 7 6.17 -12.27 -35.68
N LEU A 8 6.77 -13.46 -35.81
CA LEU A 8 7.54 -14.14 -34.75
C LEU A 8 8.48 -13.20 -33.97
N ARG A 9 9.28 -12.39 -34.67
CA ARG A 9 10.21 -11.43 -34.04
C ARG A 9 9.50 -10.39 -33.18
N PHE A 10 8.32 -9.92 -33.58
CA PHE A 10 7.53 -8.98 -32.78
C PHE A 10 7.00 -9.67 -31.51
N HIS A 11 6.55 -10.91 -31.61
CA HIS A 11 6.11 -11.68 -30.44
C HIS A 11 7.27 -11.99 -29.49
N LEU A 12 8.45 -12.34 -30.01
CA LEU A 12 9.66 -12.53 -29.23
C LEU A 12 10.12 -11.21 -28.56
N TYR A 13 9.95 -10.07 -29.22
CA TYR A 13 10.24 -8.75 -28.65
C TYR A 13 9.31 -8.44 -27.47
N MET A 14 8.02 -8.68 -27.64
CA MET A 14 6.99 -8.46 -26.62
C MET A 14 7.21 -9.31 -25.35
N ILE A 15 7.94 -10.42 -25.45
CA ILE A 15 8.22 -11.32 -24.32
C ILE A 15 9.68 -11.24 -23.85
N GLY A 16 10.45 -10.28 -24.38
CA GLY A 16 11.82 -10.00 -23.94
C GLY A 16 12.88 -10.99 -24.43
N THR A 17 12.52 -12.01 -25.21
CA THR A 17 13.45 -13.06 -25.65
C THR A 17 13.96 -12.86 -27.08
N LEU A 18 13.63 -11.75 -27.74
CA LEU A 18 14.12 -11.46 -29.09
C LEU A 18 15.65 -11.42 -29.16
N THR A 19 16.30 -10.80 -28.17
CA THR A 19 17.76 -10.68 -28.15
C THR A 19 18.44 -12.05 -27.99
N GLU A 20 17.86 -12.94 -27.17
CA GLU A 20 18.32 -14.32 -27.02
C GLU A 20 18.11 -15.11 -28.32
N TYR A 21 16.93 -15.00 -28.92
CA TYR A 21 16.64 -15.65 -30.19
C TYR A 21 17.57 -15.19 -31.31
N ASP A 22 17.79 -13.89 -31.47
CA ASP A 22 18.67 -13.35 -32.49
C ASP A 22 20.15 -13.73 -32.23
N PHE A 23 20.55 -13.84 -30.95
CA PHE A 23 21.87 -14.33 -30.57
C PHE A 23 22.06 -15.81 -30.92
N LEU A 24 21.09 -16.67 -30.58
CA LEU A 24 21.15 -18.10 -30.86
C LEU A 24 21.01 -18.40 -32.36
N ALA A 25 20.13 -17.69 -33.07
CA ALA A 25 19.94 -17.84 -34.51
C ALA A 25 21.12 -17.35 -35.35
N ALA A 26 22.03 -16.55 -34.76
CA ALA A 26 23.23 -16.08 -35.42
C ALA A 26 24.39 -17.10 -35.41
N TYR A 27 24.31 -18.17 -34.61
CA TYR A 27 25.32 -19.23 -34.61
C TYR A 27 25.18 -20.12 -35.85
N ASP A 28 26.31 -20.41 -36.50
CA ASP A 28 26.38 -21.41 -37.56
C ASP A 28 26.41 -22.82 -36.93
N PRO A 29 25.38 -23.65 -37.10
CA PRO A 29 25.33 -24.98 -36.50
C PRO A 29 26.54 -25.84 -36.88
N ALA A 30 27.08 -25.66 -38.09
CA ALA A 30 28.22 -26.46 -38.57
C ALA A 30 29.51 -26.22 -37.78
N THR A 31 29.58 -25.15 -36.99
CA THR A 31 30.74 -24.80 -36.15
C THR A 31 30.66 -25.36 -34.73
N LEU A 32 29.53 -25.99 -34.37
CA LEU A 32 29.23 -26.49 -33.04
C LEU A 32 29.37 -28.02 -32.99
N ASN A 33 29.65 -28.58 -31.81
CA ASN A 33 29.61 -30.02 -31.61
C ASN A 33 28.15 -30.54 -31.56
N LEU A 34 27.96 -31.87 -31.65
CA LEU A 34 26.63 -32.46 -31.76
C LEU A 34 25.69 -32.08 -30.60
N GLU A 35 26.17 -32.11 -29.36
CA GLU A 35 25.38 -31.72 -28.18
C GLU A 35 24.99 -30.24 -28.21
N GLN A 36 25.89 -29.37 -28.67
CA GLN A 36 25.63 -27.93 -28.82
C GLN A 36 24.65 -27.63 -29.97
N GLN A 37 24.70 -28.41 -31.05
CA GLN A 37 23.74 -28.32 -32.16
C GLN A 37 22.35 -28.76 -31.71
N GLU A 38 22.26 -29.85 -30.96
CA GLU A 38 21.00 -30.36 -30.40
C GLU A 38 20.42 -29.34 -29.42
N TYR A 39 21.23 -28.79 -28.51
CA TYR A 39 20.82 -27.74 -27.58
C TYR A 39 20.37 -26.46 -28.30
N LEU A 40 21.10 -26.00 -29.32
CA LEU A 40 20.76 -24.78 -30.06
C LEU A 40 19.44 -24.97 -30.83
N THR A 41 19.25 -26.14 -31.43
CA THR A 41 18.01 -26.48 -32.15
C THR A 41 16.84 -26.56 -31.17
N GLU A 42 17.00 -27.28 -30.06
CA GLU A 42 15.97 -27.42 -29.03
C GLU A 42 15.60 -26.06 -28.42
N ARG A 43 16.58 -25.19 -28.15
CA ARG A 43 16.33 -23.88 -27.55
C ARG A 43 15.62 -22.93 -28.52
N VAL A 44 16.03 -22.90 -29.79
CA VAL A 44 15.37 -22.10 -30.83
C VAL A 44 13.94 -22.60 -31.08
N GLU A 45 13.72 -23.92 -31.10
CA GLU A 45 12.39 -24.52 -31.22
C GLU A 45 11.50 -24.21 -30.00
N THR A 46 12.06 -24.22 -28.80
CA THR A 46 11.38 -23.84 -27.55
C THR A 46 10.95 -22.38 -27.57
N LEU A 47 11.83 -21.46 -27.96
CA LEU A 47 11.53 -20.03 -28.07
C LEU A 47 10.44 -19.76 -29.12
N ALA A 48 10.49 -20.46 -30.26
CA ALA A 48 9.45 -20.38 -31.27
C ALA A 48 8.11 -20.94 -30.77
N LEU A 49 8.13 -22.03 -30.00
CA LEU A 49 6.95 -22.62 -29.38
C LEU A 49 6.33 -21.67 -28.34
N GLU A 50 7.14 -21.01 -27.51
CA GLU A 50 6.69 -20.02 -26.53
C GLU A 50 6.01 -18.82 -27.21
N ALA A 51 6.62 -18.29 -28.28
CA ALA A 51 6.02 -17.22 -29.09
C ALA A 51 4.72 -17.66 -29.77
N ARG A 52 4.61 -18.92 -30.19
CA ARG A 52 3.41 -19.51 -30.80
C ARG A 52 2.28 -19.68 -29.79
N ILE A 53 2.60 -20.22 -28.61
CA ILE A 53 1.64 -20.39 -27.51
C ILE A 53 1.09 -19.02 -27.13
N ARG A 54 1.95 -18.01 -26.95
CA ARG A 54 1.49 -16.67 -26.61
C ARG A 54 0.70 -16.01 -27.73
N SER A 55 1.07 -16.13 -29.00
CA SER A 55 0.36 -15.46 -30.12
C SER A 55 -1.00 -16.07 -30.49
N THR A 56 -1.27 -17.33 -30.10
CA THR A 56 -2.48 -18.07 -30.52
C THR A 56 -3.50 -18.30 -29.41
N LEU A 57 -3.16 -17.95 -28.17
CA LEU A 57 -4.07 -18.15 -27.05
C LEU A 57 -5.11 -17.01 -26.96
N PRO A 58 -6.39 -17.33 -26.68
CA PRO A 58 -7.41 -16.33 -26.36
C PRO A 58 -6.93 -15.41 -25.24
N TYR A 59 -7.29 -14.12 -25.31
CA TYR A 59 -6.87 -13.09 -24.36
C TYR A 59 -7.03 -13.53 -22.89
N ASP A 60 -8.11 -14.27 -22.60
CA ASP A 60 -8.43 -14.75 -21.25
C ASP A 60 -7.47 -15.84 -20.75
N VAL A 61 -6.86 -16.64 -21.65
CA VAL A 61 -5.87 -17.68 -21.32
C VAL A 61 -4.46 -17.11 -21.24
N GLN A 62 -4.10 -16.15 -22.10
CA GLN A 62 -2.87 -15.35 -21.93
C GLN A 62 -2.84 -14.66 -20.57
N ARG A 63 -3.99 -14.08 -20.17
CA ARG A 63 -4.18 -13.47 -18.87
C ARG A 63 -4.02 -14.49 -17.75
N GLN A 64 -4.43 -15.75 -17.93
CA GLN A 64 -4.28 -16.83 -16.95
C GLN A 64 -2.84 -17.31 -16.79
N ILE A 65 -2.01 -17.33 -17.84
CA ILE A 65 -0.59 -17.71 -17.74
C ILE A 65 0.22 -16.64 -16.98
N HIS A 66 0.04 -15.35 -17.30
CA HIS A 66 0.61 -14.27 -16.48
C HIS A 66 0.13 -14.33 -15.03
N ARG A 67 -1.09 -14.83 -14.83
CA ARG A 67 -1.70 -14.93 -13.53
C ARG A 67 -1.30 -16.21 -12.76
N HIS A 68 -0.88 -17.29 -13.42
CA HIS A 68 -0.25 -18.44 -12.76
C HIS A 68 1.22 -18.18 -12.40
N VAL A 69 1.87 -17.22 -13.05
CA VAL A 69 3.22 -16.81 -12.66
C VAL A 69 3.15 -15.84 -11.47
N LEU A 70 2.22 -14.85 -11.42
CA LEU A 70 2.24 -13.80 -10.38
C LEU A 70 0.86 -13.22 -9.95
N ARG A 71 -0.27 -13.95 -10.00
CA ARG A 71 -1.57 -13.39 -9.51
C ARG A 71 -1.79 -13.58 -8.01
N ASP A 72 -1.23 -14.63 -7.45
CA ASP A 72 -1.36 -14.96 -6.02
C ASP A 72 -0.04 -14.65 -5.28
N ALA A 73 0.81 -13.80 -5.86
CA ALA A 73 1.99 -13.32 -5.15
C ALA A 73 1.50 -12.56 -3.92
N GLU A 74 1.71 -13.16 -2.75
CA GLU A 74 1.42 -12.52 -1.49
C GLU A 74 2.12 -11.16 -1.50
N PRO A 75 1.42 -10.08 -1.11
CA PRO A 75 2.05 -8.79 -1.01
C PRO A 75 3.29 -8.89 -0.12
N ILE A 76 4.37 -8.25 -0.57
CA ILE A 76 5.60 -8.20 0.21
C ILE A 76 5.35 -7.27 1.38
N ASP A 77 5.22 -7.88 2.56
CA ASP A 77 5.35 -7.19 3.82
C ASP A 77 6.79 -6.71 3.95
N ILE A 78 6.97 -5.40 3.84
CA ILE A 78 8.29 -4.76 3.85
C ILE A 78 8.90 -4.69 5.26
N THR A 79 8.11 -4.92 6.32
CA THR A 79 8.59 -4.91 7.71
C THR A 79 9.33 -6.22 8.07
N ASN A 80 9.14 -7.27 7.26
CA ASN A 80 9.75 -8.58 7.47
C ASN A 80 11.01 -8.77 6.63
N LEU A 81 12.17 -8.85 7.30
CA LEU A 81 13.49 -9.01 6.69
C LEU A 81 13.58 -10.22 5.74
N VAL A 82 12.85 -11.31 6.01
CA VAL A 82 12.87 -12.50 5.14
C VAL A 82 12.35 -12.19 3.74
N ASN A 83 11.45 -11.21 3.61
CA ASN A 83 10.86 -10.80 2.34
C ASN A 83 11.73 -9.80 1.56
N HIS A 84 12.86 -9.36 2.13
CA HIS A 84 13.76 -8.41 1.47
C HIS A 84 14.59 -9.06 0.36
N ILE A 85 14.58 -10.39 0.30
CA ILE A 85 15.33 -11.17 -0.68
C ILE A 85 14.33 -11.98 -1.51
N ALA A 86 14.51 -11.96 -2.84
CA ALA A 86 13.70 -12.79 -3.72
C ALA A 86 13.88 -14.29 -3.36
N PRO A 87 12.82 -15.10 -3.45
CA PRO A 87 12.92 -16.53 -3.17
C PRO A 87 14.03 -17.22 -3.96
N SER A 88 14.76 -18.14 -3.31
CA SER A 88 15.97 -18.77 -3.87
C SER A 88 15.74 -19.63 -5.12
N TYR A 89 14.50 -20.01 -5.40
CA TYR A 89 14.12 -20.73 -6.61
C TYR A 89 14.02 -19.83 -7.85
N TYR A 90 14.04 -18.49 -7.69
CA TYR A 90 14.26 -17.56 -8.80
C TYR A 90 15.76 -17.42 -9.06
N THR A 91 16.31 -18.39 -9.79
CA THR A 91 17.73 -18.46 -10.13
C THR A 91 18.11 -17.64 -11.37
N ASP A 92 17.13 -17.34 -12.21
CA ASP A 92 17.29 -16.54 -13.43
C ASP A 92 17.07 -15.04 -13.15
N PRO A 93 17.96 -14.14 -13.63
CA PRO A 93 17.81 -12.69 -13.44
C PRO A 93 16.50 -12.09 -13.98
N HIS A 94 15.94 -12.63 -15.07
CA HIS A 94 14.67 -12.14 -15.60
C HIS A 94 13.49 -12.57 -14.73
N ALA A 95 13.48 -13.80 -14.24
CA ALA A 95 12.46 -14.28 -13.31
C ALA A 95 12.47 -13.50 -11.99
N LYS A 96 13.66 -13.15 -11.48
CA LYS A 96 13.81 -12.28 -10.30
C LYS A 96 13.32 -10.85 -10.57
N PHE A 97 13.57 -10.32 -11.77
CA PHE A 97 13.06 -9.02 -12.18
C PHE A 97 11.53 -9.02 -12.23
N ASP A 98 10.92 -10.03 -12.84
CA ASP A 98 9.46 -10.17 -12.93
C ASP A 98 8.83 -10.28 -11.54
N TYR A 99 9.40 -11.09 -10.63
CA TYR A 99 8.95 -11.16 -9.24
C TYR A 99 8.86 -9.76 -8.60
N TRP A 100 9.94 -8.99 -8.63
CA TRP A 100 9.94 -7.65 -8.05
C TRP A 100 9.05 -6.66 -8.82
N ARG A 101 8.87 -6.84 -10.13
CA ARG A 101 8.10 -5.93 -10.98
C ARG A 101 6.60 -6.04 -10.73
N TYR A 102 6.09 -7.25 -10.49
CA TYR A 102 4.66 -7.52 -10.42
C TYR A 102 4.15 -7.83 -9.02
N THR A 103 5.03 -8.03 -8.02
CA THR A 103 4.60 -8.23 -6.64
C THR A 103 4.21 -6.90 -5.99
N PRO A 104 3.03 -6.81 -5.34
CA PRO A 104 2.63 -5.62 -4.60
C PRO A 104 3.43 -5.48 -3.31
N PHE A 105 3.66 -4.24 -2.86
CA PHE A 105 4.29 -3.93 -1.57
C PHE A 105 3.23 -3.48 -0.57
N VAL A 106 3.30 -4.02 0.65
CA VAL A 106 2.43 -3.65 1.76
C VAL A 106 3.28 -3.29 2.98
N TYR A 107 2.92 -2.20 3.62
CA TYR A 107 3.37 -1.80 4.94
C TYR A 107 2.25 -2.15 5.93
N PRO A 108 2.30 -3.32 6.59
CA PRO A 108 1.28 -3.69 7.57
C PRO A 108 1.50 -2.96 8.89
N THR A 109 0.42 -2.51 9.51
CA THR A 109 0.44 -1.87 10.85
C THR A 109 -0.16 -2.77 11.94
N ASP A 110 -0.33 -4.07 11.62
CA ASP A 110 -0.98 -5.10 12.43
C ASP A 110 -0.40 -5.31 13.82
N ASN A 111 0.90 -5.10 13.97
CA ASN A 111 1.56 -5.01 15.25
C ASN A 111 2.18 -3.63 15.36
N ILE A 112 1.45 -2.70 15.98
CA ILE A 112 1.88 -1.32 16.21
C ILE A 112 3.26 -1.27 16.88
N HIS A 113 3.60 -2.24 17.74
CA HIS A 113 4.94 -2.33 18.34
C HIS A 113 6.05 -2.71 17.35
N ASP A 114 5.76 -3.56 16.36
CA ASP A 114 6.73 -3.93 15.32
C ASP A 114 6.83 -2.82 14.27
N ALA A 115 5.71 -2.19 13.90
CA ALA A 115 5.65 -1.13 12.90
C ALA A 115 6.40 0.15 13.33
N VAL A 116 6.35 0.49 14.62
CA VAL A 116 7.01 1.68 15.21
C VAL A 116 8.52 1.48 15.40
N MET A 117 8.97 0.23 15.55
CA MET A 117 10.37 -0.11 15.79
C MET A 117 11.06 -0.69 14.55
N SER A 118 10.36 -0.76 13.43
CA SER A 118 10.79 -1.47 12.23
C SER A 118 11.87 -0.68 11.48
N SER A 119 13.12 -0.79 11.96
CA SER A 119 14.32 -0.46 11.17
C SER A 119 14.33 -1.21 9.84
N ASN A 120 13.75 -2.41 9.81
CA ASN A 120 13.64 -3.23 8.61
C ASN A 120 12.85 -2.55 7.48
N ALA A 121 11.73 -1.89 7.77
CA ALA A 121 10.98 -1.20 6.71
C ALA A 121 11.75 -0.01 6.16
N LEU A 122 12.46 0.74 7.02
CA LEU A 122 13.36 1.81 6.60
C LEU A 122 14.46 1.24 5.70
N GLU A 123 15.17 0.20 6.14
CA GLU A 123 16.22 -0.50 5.39
C GLU A 123 15.67 -1.01 4.04
N PHE A 124 14.47 -1.59 4.00
CA PHE A 124 13.87 -2.03 2.74
C PHE A 124 13.63 -0.85 1.79
N VAL A 125 13.06 0.25 2.29
CA VAL A 125 12.79 1.40 1.43
C VAL A 125 14.11 2.00 0.92
N GLU A 126 15.10 2.21 1.79
CA GLU A 126 16.39 2.80 1.44
C GLU A 126 17.24 1.89 0.53
N ASP A 127 17.45 0.64 0.94
CA ASP A 127 18.40 -0.28 0.28
C ASP A 127 17.79 -1.05 -0.89
N VAL A 128 16.45 -1.13 -0.98
CA VAL A 128 15.74 -1.94 -1.98
C VAL A 128 14.88 -1.09 -2.91
N LEU A 129 14.11 -0.13 -2.39
CA LEU A 129 13.19 0.68 -3.21
C LEU A 129 13.82 1.97 -3.78
N LEU A 130 14.71 2.62 -3.02
CA LEU A 130 15.44 3.81 -3.44
C LEU A 130 16.78 3.48 -4.11
N ASN A 131 17.26 2.26 -3.97
CA ASN A 131 18.49 1.80 -4.61
C ASN A 131 18.36 1.77 -6.14
N PRO A 132 19.21 2.52 -6.88
CA PRO A 132 19.13 2.63 -8.32
C PRO A 132 19.43 1.32 -9.06
N ASP A 133 20.18 0.41 -8.45
CA ASP A 133 20.60 -0.85 -9.06
C ASP A 133 19.66 -2.02 -8.73
N HIS A 134 18.70 -1.81 -7.82
CA HIS A 134 17.79 -2.87 -7.40
C HIS A 134 16.58 -3.02 -8.36
N MET A 135 16.15 -4.27 -8.58
CA MET A 135 15.03 -4.61 -9.48
C MET A 135 13.67 -4.10 -8.98
N ALA A 136 13.54 -3.83 -7.68
CA ALA A 136 12.32 -3.32 -7.06
C ALA A 136 12.15 -1.79 -7.13
N ARG A 137 13.17 -1.05 -7.58
CA ARG A 137 13.27 0.42 -7.49
C ARG A 137 12.04 1.20 -7.99
N LEU A 138 11.89 2.43 -7.49
CA LEU A 138 10.70 3.27 -7.69
C LEU A 138 10.67 4.14 -9.00
N HIS A 139 11.74 4.33 -9.79
CA HIS A 139 11.77 5.21 -11.01
C HIS A 139 11.58 4.44 -12.36
N THR A 140 11.12 4.94 -13.53
CA THR A 140 10.34 6.11 -14.05
C THR A 140 9.63 5.77 -15.39
N LEU A 141 9.68 4.53 -15.90
CA LEU A 141 9.13 4.19 -17.23
C LEU A 141 7.76 3.49 -17.20
N ASP A 142 7.25 3.24 -16.01
CA ASP A 142 5.96 2.61 -15.72
C ASP A 142 5.23 3.43 -14.65
N PRO A 143 3.91 3.27 -14.46
CA PRO A 143 3.23 3.91 -13.33
C PRO A 143 4.02 3.65 -12.04
N PRO A 144 4.26 4.68 -11.22
CA PRO A 144 5.07 4.58 -10.03
C PRO A 144 4.56 3.41 -9.18
N LYS A 145 5.45 2.48 -8.82
CA LYS A 145 5.08 1.42 -7.88
C LYS A 145 4.62 2.10 -6.59
N GLN A 146 3.44 1.70 -6.13
CA GLN A 146 2.84 2.20 -4.91
C GLN A 146 3.09 1.22 -3.77
N ILE A 147 3.37 1.75 -2.60
CA ILE A 147 3.38 1.03 -1.32
C ILE A 147 1.99 1.18 -0.74
N THR A 148 1.33 0.06 -0.47
CA THR A 148 0.06 0.09 0.24
C THR A 148 0.34 0.20 1.73
N HIS A 149 -0.14 1.27 2.36
CA HIS A 149 -0.08 1.44 3.80
C HIS A 149 -1.43 1.07 4.40
N GLU A 150 -1.46 -0.01 5.19
CA GLU A 150 -2.67 -0.45 5.89
C GLU A 150 -2.85 0.40 7.15
N ILE A 151 -3.92 1.20 7.22
CA ILE A 151 -4.31 1.94 8.41
C ILE A 151 -5.34 1.10 9.17
N LEU A 152 -5.00 0.72 10.40
CA LEU A 152 -5.89 -0.04 11.24
C LEU A 152 -6.72 0.88 12.12
N ILE A 153 -8.03 0.65 12.05
CA ILE A 153 -8.99 1.20 13.01
C ILE A 153 -9.37 0.06 13.95
N HIS A 154 -8.88 0.15 15.18
CA HIS A 154 -9.13 -0.84 16.21
C HIS A 154 -10.48 -0.58 16.83
N TRP A 155 -11.23 -1.65 17.12
CA TRP A 155 -12.46 -1.51 17.88
C TRP A 155 -12.64 -2.65 18.88
N ASP A 156 -12.86 -2.29 20.15
CA ASP A 156 -13.47 -3.18 21.13
C ASP A 156 -14.99 -3.10 20.97
N PHE A 157 -15.62 -4.21 20.60
CA PHE A 157 -17.08 -4.29 20.47
C PHE A 157 -17.81 -4.14 21.82
N ALA A 158 -17.13 -3.86 22.92
CA ALA A 158 -17.75 -3.47 24.17
C ALA A 158 -18.73 -2.27 24.02
N PRO A 159 -19.87 -2.27 24.74
CA PRO A 159 -20.82 -1.17 24.69
C PRO A 159 -20.18 0.17 25.06
N ASN A 160 -20.51 1.23 24.33
CA ASN A 160 -19.97 2.59 24.50
C ASN A 160 -18.49 2.76 24.17
N PHE A 161 -17.81 1.73 23.65
CA PHE A 161 -16.46 1.88 23.14
C PHE A 161 -16.51 2.39 21.69
N LEU A 162 -15.62 3.31 21.34
CA LEU A 162 -15.53 3.88 19.99
C LEU A 162 -14.36 3.24 19.23
N PRO A 163 -14.45 3.17 17.90
CA PRO A 163 -13.29 2.84 17.08
C PRO A 163 -12.19 3.87 17.30
N GLU A 164 -10.94 3.44 17.26
CA GLU A 164 -9.78 4.29 17.51
C GLU A 164 -8.66 3.96 16.52
N ILE A 165 -7.91 4.99 16.12
CA ILE A 165 -6.67 4.84 15.36
C ILE A 165 -5.54 5.20 16.31
N SER A 166 -4.68 4.22 16.61
CA SER A 166 -3.57 4.46 17.52
C SER A 166 -2.60 5.47 16.92
N LEU A 167 -2.12 6.43 17.73
CA LEU A 167 -1.07 7.38 17.36
C LEU A 167 0.10 6.73 16.60
N PRO A 168 0.65 5.58 17.04
CA PRO A 168 1.83 5.07 16.38
C PRO A 168 1.56 4.44 15.00
N ASN A 169 0.28 4.18 14.65
CA ASN A 169 -0.12 3.81 13.28
C ASN A 169 0.02 5.02 12.35
N ILE A 170 -0.46 6.18 12.80
CA ILE A 170 -0.33 7.45 12.08
C ILE A 170 1.13 7.91 12.03
N ASP A 171 1.91 7.73 13.10
CA ASP A 171 3.36 8.02 13.09
C ASP A 171 4.08 7.19 12.02
N ALA A 172 3.80 5.89 11.94
CA ALA A 172 4.42 5.01 10.95
C ALA A 172 4.12 5.44 9.50
N LEU A 173 2.92 5.98 9.24
CA LEU A 173 2.59 6.58 7.95
C LEU A 173 3.48 7.79 7.64
N PHE A 174 3.62 8.71 8.60
CA PHE A 174 4.44 9.92 8.40
C PHE A 174 5.94 9.61 8.36
N ASP A 175 6.38 8.55 9.03
CA ASP A 175 7.75 8.05 8.91
C ASP A 175 8.01 7.49 7.52
N LEU A 176 7.13 6.61 7.02
CA LEU A 176 7.20 6.12 5.65
C LEU A 176 7.21 7.28 4.64
N LEU A 177 6.38 8.31 4.85
CA LEU A 177 6.35 9.50 4.01
C LEU A 177 7.68 10.26 4.04
N GLY A 178 8.32 10.38 5.22
CA GLY A 178 9.64 10.99 5.37
C GLY A 178 10.74 10.24 4.61
N VAL A 179 10.74 8.90 4.66
CA VAL A 179 11.70 8.09 3.89
C VAL A 179 11.49 8.24 2.38
N LEU A 180 10.25 8.44 1.95
CA LEU A 180 9.89 8.69 0.56
C LEU A 180 10.07 10.15 0.13
N ASP A 181 10.80 10.96 0.89
CA ASP A 181 11.07 12.39 0.62
C ASP A 181 9.79 13.21 0.38
N GLY A 182 8.70 12.85 1.09
CA GLY A 182 7.40 13.51 0.97
C GLY A 182 6.60 13.15 -0.30
N ASP A 183 7.01 12.14 -1.07
CA ASP A 183 6.31 11.69 -2.29
C ASP A 183 5.02 10.92 -1.95
N VAL A 184 3.95 11.68 -1.70
CA VAL A 184 2.61 11.16 -1.36
C VAL A 184 2.01 10.27 -2.44
N ASP A 185 2.40 10.41 -3.70
CA ASP A 185 1.83 9.66 -4.82
C ASP A 185 2.28 8.18 -4.82
N ARG A 186 3.31 7.87 -4.02
CA ARG A 186 3.83 6.51 -3.77
C ARG A 186 3.01 5.74 -2.75
N ILE A 187 2.19 6.42 -1.95
CA ILE A 187 1.48 5.78 -0.84
C ILE A 187 0.01 5.58 -1.24
N ARG A 188 -0.42 4.32 -1.20
CA ARG A 188 -1.84 3.97 -1.30
C ARG A 188 -2.36 3.64 0.09
N LEU A 189 -3.37 4.37 0.55
CA LEU A 189 -3.99 4.11 1.85
C LEU A 189 -5.06 3.02 1.75
N GLU A 190 -5.01 2.06 2.66
CA GLU A 190 -6.00 1.01 2.81
C GLU A 190 -6.50 1.00 4.25
N PHE A 191 -7.78 1.32 4.47
CA PHE A 191 -8.35 1.37 5.82
C PHE A 191 -8.99 0.03 6.14
N LEU A 192 -8.54 -0.58 7.24
CA LEU A 192 -9.04 -1.85 7.71
C LEU A 192 -9.59 -1.66 9.12
N PHE A 193 -10.74 -2.27 9.39
CA PHE A 193 -11.17 -2.46 10.76
C PHE A 193 -10.54 -3.72 11.33
N LYS A 194 -10.23 -3.69 12.62
CA LYS A 194 -9.71 -4.85 13.36
C LYS A 194 -10.43 -5.03 14.69
N ASP A 195 -10.80 -6.27 14.99
CA ASP A 195 -11.34 -6.65 16.30
C ASP A 195 -10.22 -6.60 17.36
N SER A 196 -10.31 -5.64 18.28
CA SER A 196 -9.28 -5.44 19.31
C SER A 196 -9.21 -6.58 20.33
N ARG A 197 -10.23 -7.44 20.40
CA ARG A 197 -10.23 -8.63 21.26
C ARG A 197 -9.25 -9.70 20.77
N VAL A 198 -8.79 -9.60 19.51
CA VAL A 198 -7.86 -10.56 18.89
C VAL A 198 -6.51 -9.89 18.62
N ILE A 199 -5.77 -9.66 19.71
CA ILE A 199 -4.57 -8.80 19.74
C ILE A 199 -3.40 -9.34 18.89
N TYR A 200 -3.40 -10.62 18.51
CA TYR A 200 -2.25 -11.28 17.84
C TYR A 200 -2.61 -12.09 16.58
N SER A 201 -3.76 -11.82 15.96
CA SER A 201 -4.13 -12.54 14.75
C SER A 201 -3.59 -11.86 13.49
N ARG A 202 -2.88 -12.64 12.67
CA ARG A 202 -2.55 -12.31 11.27
C ARG A 202 -3.60 -12.86 10.30
N ASP A 203 -4.66 -13.49 10.80
CA ASP A 203 -5.71 -14.07 9.98
C ASP A 203 -6.44 -12.94 9.23
N PRO A 204 -6.51 -12.98 7.89
CA PRO A 204 -7.27 -12.02 7.10
C PRO A 204 -8.72 -11.90 7.55
N THR A 205 -9.32 -12.93 8.15
CA THR A 205 -10.70 -12.90 8.65
C THR A 205 -10.89 -12.04 9.89
N THR A 206 -9.80 -11.63 10.54
CA THR A 206 -9.83 -10.71 11.70
C THR A 206 -9.76 -9.24 11.31
N LYS A 207 -9.59 -8.96 10.01
CA LYS A 207 -9.60 -7.62 9.45
C LYS A 207 -10.61 -7.51 8.31
N GLU A 208 -11.36 -6.42 8.28
CA GLU A 208 -12.35 -6.17 7.22
C GLU A 208 -12.05 -4.81 6.59
N GLU A 209 -11.85 -4.79 5.27
CA GLU A 209 -11.60 -3.53 4.56
C GLU A 209 -12.85 -2.64 4.63
N ILE A 210 -12.63 -1.37 4.93
CA ILE A 210 -13.69 -0.37 4.89
C ILE A 210 -14.07 -0.13 3.43
N ALA A 211 -15.31 -0.46 3.07
CA ALA A 211 -15.87 -0.21 1.74
C ALA A 211 -14.92 -0.63 0.58
N PRO A 212 -14.64 -1.94 0.41
CA PRO A 212 -13.59 -2.46 -0.48
C PRO A 212 -13.74 -2.08 -1.96
N ASN A 213 -14.95 -1.72 -2.38
CA ASN A 213 -15.25 -1.28 -3.75
C ASN A 213 -15.80 0.14 -3.82
N ASN A 214 -15.56 0.96 -2.77
CA ASN A 214 -16.22 2.26 -2.58
C ASN A 214 -17.77 2.17 -2.62
N GLN A 215 -18.31 1.01 -2.22
CA GLN A 215 -19.74 0.72 -2.18
C GLN A 215 -20.28 0.71 -0.74
N GLY A 216 -21.59 0.74 -0.62
CA GLY A 216 -22.27 0.71 0.67
C GLY A 216 -22.24 2.04 1.42
N ARG A 217 -22.67 2.02 2.68
CA ARG A 217 -22.84 3.24 3.48
C ARG A 217 -21.53 3.76 4.05
N LEU A 218 -20.58 2.88 4.39
CA LEU A 218 -19.24 3.24 4.91
C LEU A 218 -18.36 3.99 3.90
N ARG A 219 -18.70 4.02 2.61
CA ARG A 219 -17.91 4.72 1.59
C ARG A 219 -17.72 6.21 1.88
N ILE A 220 -18.71 6.87 2.50
CA ILE A 220 -18.65 8.31 2.79
C ILE A 220 -17.66 8.58 3.92
N MET A 221 -17.63 7.69 4.91
CA MET A 221 -16.63 7.72 5.98
C MET A 221 -15.23 7.50 5.41
N LYS A 222 -15.02 6.44 4.60
CA LYS A 222 -13.75 6.19 3.91
C LYS A 222 -13.28 7.43 3.11
N ALA A 223 -14.18 8.02 2.32
CA ALA A 223 -13.87 9.21 1.54
C ALA A 223 -13.46 10.41 2.41
N LYS A 224 -14.11 10.60 3.58
CA LYS A 224 -13.76 11.65 4.53
C LYS A 224 -12.42 11.39 5.21
N MET A 225 -12.12 10.14 5.54
CA MET A 225 -10.84 9.78 6.14
C MET A 225 -9.66 9.93 5.18
N LEU A 226 -9.88 9.60 3.90
CA LEU A 226 -8.92 9.86 2.84
C LEU A 226 -8.64 11.36 2.69
N ASP A 227 -9.68 12.19 2.63
CA ASP A 227 -9.60 13.66 2.49
C ASP A 227 -8.76 14.29 3.63
N LEU A 228 -9.01 13.87 4.87
CA LEU A 228 -8.24 14.23 6.06
C LEU A 228 -6.74 13.95 5.91
N LEU A 229 -6.41 12.68 5.65
CA LEU A 229 -5.02 12.23 5.62
C LEU A 229 -4.28 12.78 4.41
N GLN A 230 -4.92 12.87 3.25
CA GLN A 230 -4.34 13.51 2.08
C GLN A 230 -3.98 14.98 2.34
N THR A 231 -4.85 15.70 3.05
CA THR A 231 -4.57 17.09 3.45
C THR A 231 -3.38 17.15 4.41
N ALA A 232 -3.31 16.26 5.40
CA ALA A 232 -2.21 16.21 6.36
C ALA A 232 -0.87 15.81 5.72
N MET A 233 -0.86 14.80 4.85
CA MET A 233 0.32 14.39 4.09
C MET A 233 0.81 15.49 3.14
N ALA A 234 -0.10 16.23 2.50
CA ALA A 234 0.26 17.37 1.68
C ALA A 234 0.89 18.50 2.53
N ALA A 235 0.31 18.79 3.70
CA ALA A 235 0.89 19.76 4.63
C ALA A 235 2.28 19.32 5.12
N TYR A 236 2.47 18.03 5.45
CA TYR A 236 3.75 17.45 5.80
C TYR A 236 4.79 17.68 4.69
N ARG A 237 4.46 17.30 3.45
CA ARG A 237 5.34 17.50 2.29
C ARG A 237 5.69 18.97 2.10
N ASP A 238 4.70 19.85 2.12
CA ASP A 238 4.90 21.28 1.92
C ASP A 238 5.71 21.92 3.05
N PHE A 239 5.73 21.32 4.23
CA PHE A 239 6.49 21.78 5.38
C PHE A 239 7.96 21.31 5.38
N PHE A 240 8.18 20.02 5.09
CA PHE A 240 9.50 19.39 5.21
C PHE A 240 10.28 19.29 3.89
N HIS A 241 9.56 19.18 2.79
CA HIS A 241 10.14 18.89 1.46
C HIS A 241 9.83 20.00 0.44
N ALA A 242 9.23 21.12 0.85
CA ALA A 242 9.09 22.27 -0.02
C ALA A 242 10.47 22.83 -0.44
N PRO A 243 10.60 23.34 -1.68
CA PRO A 243 11.84 23.93 -2.15
C PRO A 243 12.30 25.04 -1.20
N HIS A 244 13.62 25.11 -0.95
CA HIS A 244 14.37 25.92 0.05
C HIS A 244 14.11 27.44 0.11
N ARG A 245 13.03 27.95 -0.48
CA ARG A 245 12.65 29.36 -0.54
C ARG A 245 11.85 29.83 0.68
N VAL A 246 11.32 28.92 1.51
CA VAL A 246 10.63 29.27 2.75
C VAL A 246 11.56 28.91 3.91
N THR A 247 11.90 29.88 4.76
CA THR A 247 12.70 29.58 5.96
C THR A 247 11.89 28.65 6.87
N SER A 248 12.55 27.70 7.53
CA SER A 248 11.88 26.74 8.43
C SER A 248 10.96 27.47 9.41
N ALA A 249 11.38 28.59 10.02
CA ALA A 249 10.53 29.38 10.92
C ALA A 249 9.23 29.91 10.28
N THR A 250 9.24 30.28 8.99
CA THR A 250 8.05 30.78 8.27
C THR A 250 7.12 29.64 7.86
N ALA A 251 7.67 28.49 7.43
CA ALA A 251 6.88 27.28 7.20
C ALA A 251 6.24 26.78 8.51
N PHE A 252 7.00 26.80 9.61
CA PHE A 252 6.53 26.45 10.96
C PHE A 252 5.41 27.38 11.44
N GLY A 253 5.53 28.69 11.25
CA GLY A 253 4.50 29.65 11.65
C GLY A 253 3.21 29.63 10.82
N LEU A 254 3.23 29.04 9.62
CA LEU A 254 2.05 28.87 8.76
C LEU A 254 1.20 27.66 9.18
N HIS A 255 1.82 26.63 9.76
CA HIS A 255 1.16 25.36 10.07
C HIS A 255 1.03 25.08 11.57
N MET A 256 1.80 25.75 12.44
CA MET A 256 1.71 25.60 13.90
C MET A 256 1.52 26.93 14.62
N ASN A 257 0.77 26.88 15.72
CA ASN A 257 0.50 28.04 16.56
C ASN A 257 1.80 28.61 17.15
N THR A 258 2.08 29.90 16.90
CA THR A 258 3.35 30.60 17.20
C THR A 258 3.86 30.46 18.64
N TYR A 259 2.99 30.16 19.61
CA TYR A 259 3.34 29.98 21.01
C TYR A 259 4.11 28.68 21.33
N ARG A 260 4.10 27.68 20.44
CA ARG A 260 4.83 26.40 20.63
C ARG A 260 6.23 26.39 19.98
N ILE A 261 6.62 27.46 19.29
CA ILE A 261 7.91 27.64 18.59
C ILE A 261 9.01 28.17 19.54
N THR A 262 9.09 27.68 20.78
CA THR A 262 9.94 28.30 21.82
C THR A 262 11.24 27.55 22.13
N ASN A 263 11.84 26.85 21.16
CA ASN A 263 13.25 26.46 21.32
C ASN A 263 14.10 26.70 20.07
N PRO A 264 14.66 27.92 19.90
CA PRO A 264 15.55 28.26 18.78
C PRO A 264 16.92 27.56 18.82
N MET A 265 17.16 26.65 19.78
CA MET A 265 18.39 25.84 19.90
C MET A 265 18.19 24.37 19.46
N ALA A 266 16.99 23.97 19.02
CA ALA A 266 16.73 22.62 18.53
C ALA A 266 17.35 22.42 17.13
N THR A 267 18.02 21.28 16.89
CA THR A 267 18.47 20.86 15.56
C THR A 267 17.27 20.66 14.62
N ASN A 268 17.49 20.71 13.30
CA ASN A 268 16.44 20.47 12.31
C ASN A 268 15.71 19.14 12.56
N ASP A 269 16.43 18.10 12.99
CA ASP A 269 15.87 16.78 13.26
C ASP A 269 14.89 16.78 14.45
N ILE A 270 15.19 17.52 15.52
CA ILE A 270 14.30 17.65 16.69
C ILE A 270 13.04 18.42 16.31
N LEU A 271 13.18 19.45 15.46
CA LEU A 271 12.04 20.20 14.95
C LEU A 271 11.17 19.35 14.02
N HIS A 272 11.80 18.48 13.22
CA HIS A 272 11.13 17.52 12.35
C HIS A 272 10.28 16.52 13.13
N MET A 273 10.89 15.88 14.13
CA MET A 273 10.22 14.91 14.98
C MET A 273 8.98 15.52 15.66
N ARG A 274 9.10 16.74 16.22
CA ARG A 274 7.98 17.43 16.90
C ARG A 274 6.82 17.78 15.98
N ALA A 275 7.12 18.19 14.75
CA ALA A 275 6.10 18.57 13.78
C ALA A 275 5.38 17.35 13.21
N ARG A 276 6.11 16.23 13.03
CA ARG A 276 5.52 14.92 12.74
C ARG A 276 4.57 14.47 13.85
N ASP A 277 5.04 14.42 15.10
CA ASP A 277 4.25 13.97 16.26
C ASP A 277 2.97 14.83 16.40
N TRP A 278 3.08 16.15 16.20
CA TRP A 278 1.92 17.04 16.25
C TRP A 278 0.90 16.77 15.13
N LEU A 279 1.34 16.54 13.90
CA LEU A 279 0.45 16.20 12.79
C LEU A 279 -0.25 14.86 13.04
N ALA A 280 0.46 13.90 13.62
CA ALA A 280 -0.08 12.59 13.95
C ALA A 280 -1.14 12.68 15.06
N ASP A 281 -0.82 13.35 16.17
CA ASP A 281 -1.76 13.64 17.26
C ASP A 281 -3.03 14.32 16.73
N HIS A 282 -2.87 15.35 15.90
CA HIS A 282 -4.00 16.10 15.33
C HIS A 282 -4.85 15.25 14.39
N CYS A 283 -4.23 14.37 13.58
CA CYS A 283 -4.95 13.41 12.74
C CYS A 283 -5.75 12.42 13.59
N CYS A 284 -5.17 11.89 14.67
CA CYS A 284 -5.87 11.01 15.61
C CYS A 284 -7.07 11.70 16.25
N ASP A 285 -6.88 12.89 16.83
CA ASP A 285 -7.97 13.67 17.44
C ASP A 285 -9.11 13.95 16.44
N LEU A 286 -8.76 14.26 15.19
CA LEU A 286 -9.72 14.48 14.11
C LEU A 286 -10.49 13.21 13.78
N PHE A 287 -9.82 12.07 13.64
CA PHE A 287 -10.48 10.79 13.42
C PHE A 287 -11.40 10.42 14.57
N ASP A 288 -10.95 10.59 15.80
CA ASP A 288 -11.75 10.29 16.99
C ASP A 288 -13.01 11.15 17.05
N SER A 289 -12.89 12.42 16.65
CA SER A 289 -14.03 13.32 16.56
C SER A 289 -15.07 12.90 15.51
N MET A 290 -14.66 12.17 14.46
CA MET A 290 -15.59 11.59 13.47
C MET A 290 -16.51 10.55 14.12
N TRP A 291 -16.06 9.91 15.20
CA TRP A 291 -16.79 8.89 15.93
C TRP A 291 -17.67 9.49 17.02
N ASP A 292 -17.17 10.46 17.78
CA ASP A 292 -17.77 10.90 19.05
C ASP A 292 -18.78 12.07 18.93
N THR A 293 -18.72 12.89 17.88
CA THR A 293 -19.40 14.21 17.89
C THR A 293 -20.93 14.18 18.00
N TYR A 294 -21.62 13.12 17.56
CA TYR A 294 -23.09 13.03 17.63
C TYR A 294 -23.56 11.58 17.73
N ARG A 295 -24.46 11.28 18.68
CA ARG A 295 -25.03 9.92 18.89
C ARG A 295 -25.56 9.23 17.64
N ARG A 296 -26.17 9.99 16.71
CA ARG A 296 -26.65 9.43 15.44
C ARG A 296 -25.51 9.07 14.47
N ARG A 297 -24.39 9.80 14.51
CA ARG A 297 -23.18 9.54 13.71
C ARG A 297 -22.39 8.36 14.30
N SER A 298 -22.16 8.37 15.61
CA SER A 298 -21.55 7.25 16.31
C SER A 298 -22.35 5.97 16.07
N GLY A 299 -23.68 6.03 16.23
CA GLY A 299 -24.58 4.90 15.96
C GLY A 299 -24.55 4.38 14.53
N PHE A 300 -24.38 5.27 13.53
CA PHE A 300 -24.19 4.87 12.13
C PHE A 300 -22.90 4.06 11.92
N VAL A 301 -21.78 4.56 12.43
CA VAL A 301 -20.46 3.91 12.30
C VAL A 301 -20.50 2.56 13.00
N LYS A 302 -20.92 2.57 14.28
CA LYS A 302 -21.02 1.36 15.11
C LYS A 302 -21.91 0.30 14.48
N TYR A 303 -23.12 0.67 14.03
CA TYR A 303 -24.05 -0.28 13.39
C TYR A 303 -23.43 -0.96 12.17
N HIS A 304 -22.78 -0.20 11.28
CA HIS A 304 -22.21 -0.76 10.05
C HIS A 304 -20.93 -1.57 10.29
N MET A 305 -20.16 -1.23 11.33
CA MET A 305 -19.01 -2.04 11.75
C MET A 305 -19.46 -3.36 12.40
N LEU A 306 -20.49 -3.35 13.26
CA LEU A 306 -21.08 -4.59 13.80
C LEU A 306 -21.57 -5.53 12.67
N GLN A 307 -22.09 -4.96 11.58
CA GLN A 307 -22.50 -5.73 10.40
C GLN A 307 -21.31 -6.34 9.66
N ALA A 308 -20.23 -5.57 9.48
CA ALA A 308 -19.02 -6.04 8.80
C ALA A 308 -18.43 -7.27 9.49
N PHE A 309 -18.34 -7.25 10.83
CA PHE A 309 -17.81 -8.35 11.63
C PHE A 309 -18.83 -9.43 12.00
N LYS A 310 -20.07 -9.34 11.47
CA LYS A 310 -21.16 -10.30 11.72
C LYS A 310 -21.38 -10.56 13.22
N MET A 311 -21.33 -9.49 14.00
CA MET A 311 -21.48 -9.54 15.45
C MET A 311 -22.89 -9.99 15.86
N ASP A 312 -23.02 -10.60 17.03
CA ASP A 312 -24.30 -11.05 17.57
C ASP A 312 -25.25 -9.89 17.88
N GLN A 313 -26.56 -10.15 17.84
CA GLN A 313 -27.62 -9.17 18.13
C GLN A 313 -27.45 -8.49 19.49
N VAL A 314 -26.84 -9.18 20.47
CA VAL A 314 -26.56 -8.66 21.82
C VAL A 314 -25.76 -7.35 21.78
N TYR A 315 -24.85 -7.19 20.81
CA TYR A 315 -24.05 -5.98 20.65
C TYR A 315 -24.87 -4.80 20.13
N TYR A 316 -25.82 -5.07 19.22
CA TYR A 316 -26.73 -4.05 18.69
C TYR A 316 -27.70 -3.54 19.74
N ASP A 317 -28.17 -4.42 20.63
CA ASP A 317 -29.18 -4.09 21.63
C ASP A 317 -28.61 -3.35 22.85
N ARG A 318 -27.32 -3.55 23.15
CA ARG A 318 -26.64 -2.96 24.32
C ARG A 318 -26.04 -1.58 24.07
N ASP A 319 -25.75 -1.22 22.83
CA ASP A 319 -25.18 0.09 22.50
C ASP A 319 -26.28 1.13 22.25
N LEU A 320 -26.29 2.18 23.10
CA LEU A 320 -27.31 3.22 23.08
C LEU A 320 -27.33 4.02 21.76
N ASP A 321 -26.16 4.23 21.17
CA ASP A 321 -26.04 5.00 19.92
C ASP A 321 -26.57 4.20 18.74
N VAL A 322 -26.26 2.90 18.71
CA VAL A 322 -26.79 1.96 17.71
C VAL A 322 -28.32 1.91 17.82
N HIS A 323 -28.86 1.82 19.04
CA HIS A 323 -30.29 1.80 19.26
C HIS A 323 -30.98 3.09 18.79
N GLU A 324 -30.43 4.25 19.15
CA GLU A 324 -30.94 5.56 18.73
C GLU A 324 -30.89 5.72 17.20
N TYR A 325 -29.81 5.25 16.56
CA TYR A 325 -29.66 5.27 15.11
C TYR A 325 -30.72 4.40 14.41
N ILE A 326 -30.98 3.20 14.90
CA ILE A 326 -32.02 2.31 14.38
C ILE A 326 -33.41 2.94 14.53
N GLN A 327 -33.73 3.47 15.72
CA GLN A 327 -35.04 4.09 16.00
C GLN A 327 -35.32 5.32 15.11
N ARG A 328 -34.30 6.13 14.83
CA ARG A 328 -34.42 7.30 13.94
C ARG A 328 -34.46 6.97 12.45
N GLY A 329 -34.41 5.68 12.10
CA GLY A 329 -34.40 5.17 10.74
C GLY A 329 -33.00 5.12 10.15
N LEU A 330 -32.69 3.98 9.53
CA LEU A 330 -31.41 3.71 8.88
C LEU A 330 -31.18 4.69 7.72
N GLY A 331 -30.32 5.67 7.92
CA GLY A 331 -29.92 6.66 6.92
C GLY A 331 -28.46 7.06 7.05
N ILE A 332 -27.95 7.85 6.11
CA ILE A 332 -26.59 8.40 6.21
C ILE A 332 -26.70 9.71 7.00
N PRO A 333 -26.14 9.81 8.23
CA PRO A 333 -26.07 11.08 8.91
C PRO A 333 -25.09 11.99 8.15
N PHE A 334 -25.40 13.28 8.04
CA PHE A 334 -24.43 14.25 7.54
C PHE A 334 -23.18 14.18 8.41
N LEU A 335 -22.02 13.93 7.80
CA LEU A 335 -20.69 13.93 8.44
C LEU A 335 -19.87 15.20 8.08
N PRO A 336 -20.35 16.45 8.25
CA PRO A 336 -19.44 17.59 8.25
C PRO A 336 -18.71 17.63 9.59
N MET A 337 -17.38 17.62 9.50
CA MET A 337 -16.51 18.17 10.54
C MET A 337 -16.50 19.70 10.42
N PRO A 338 -16.30 20.44 11.52
CA PRO A 338 -16.10 21.89 11.44
C PRO A 338 -14.92 22.19 10.51
N LYS A 339 -15.10 23.13 9.57
CA LYS A 339 -14.03 23.55 8.65
C LYS A 339 -12.85 24.18 9.39
N ASP A 340 -13.12 24.67 10.61
CA ASP A 340 -12.24 25.47 11.44
C ASP A 340 -11.08 24.66 12.05
N VAL A 341 -11.01 23.34 11.82
CA VAL A 341 -9.94 22.47 12.35
C VAL A 341 -8.80 22.25 11.35
N TYR A 342 -8.97 22.70 10.11
CA TYR A 342 -7.98 22.56 9.03
C TYR A 342 -7.24 23.86 8.68
N PHE A 343 -7.65 25.01 9.24
CA PHE A 343 -7.16 26.33 8.87
C PHE A 343 -6.89 27.22 10.08
#